data_AF-A0A376AEU3-F1
#
_entry.id   AF-A0A376AEU3-F1
#
_cell.length_a   1.000
_cell.length_b   1.000
_cell.length_c   1.000
_cell.angle_alpha   90.00
_cell.angle_beta   90.00
_cell.angle_gamma   90.00
#
_symmetry.space_group_name_H-M   'P 1'
#
loop_
_entity.id
_entity.type
_entity.pdbx_description
1 polymer ?
#
loop_
_entity_poly.entity_id
_entity_poly.type
_entity_poly.pdbx_seq_one_letter_code
_entity_poly.pdbx_strand_id
1 'polypeptide(L)' 'MCNLYNVTTNQEAIRAFTRTMVDSLGNLEPSIDVYPDHMAPIVRNTPAGRELASVRWGLPSSR' A
#
# COMPACT_ATOMS: atom_id res chain seq x y z
N MET A 1 14.45 12.46 8.11
CA MET A 1 14.25 11.66 6.89
C MET A 1 13.57 10.37 7.33
N CYS A 2 12.31 10.10 6.95
CA CYS A 2 11.63 8.84 7.30
C CYS A 2 11.91 7.81 6.19
N ASN A 3 12.58 6.72 6.54
CA ASN A 3 12.95 5.63 5.64
C ASN A 3 12.55 4.25 6.20
N LEU A 4 11.87 4.20 7.34
CA LEU A 4 11.31 2.99 7.93
C LEU A 4 9.97 3.34 8.55
N TYR A 5 8.95 2.55 8.24
CA TYR A 5 7.66 2.61 8.92
C TYR A 5 7.08 1.21 9.02
N ASN A 6 6.24 1.00 10.03
CA ASN A 6 5.54 -0.27 10.23
C ASN A 6 4.06 -0.08 9.93
N VAL A 7 3.49 -0.99 9.13
CA VAL A 7 2.05 -1.07 8.91
C VAL A 7 1.50 -2.17 9.80
N THR A 8 0.87 -1.78 10.91
CA THR A 8 0.23 -2.68 11.89
C THR A 8 -1.25 -2.93 11.63
N THR A 9 -1.80 -2.35 10.56
CA THR A 9 -3.24 -2.36 10.28
C THR A 9 -3.62 -3.50 9.36
N ASN A 10 -4.79 -4.11 9.58
CA ASN A 10 -5.30 -5.17 8.72
C ASN A 10 -5.86 -4.63 7.39
N GLN A 11 -5.92 -5.51 6.39
CA GLN A 11 -6.42 -5.16 5.06
C GLN A 11 -7.87 -4.66 5.08
N GLU A 12 -8.73 -5.26 5.93
CA GLU A 12 -10.12 -4.85 6.06
C GLU A 12 -10.29 -3.43 6.63
N ALA A 13 -9.51 -3.04 7.64
CA ALA A 13 -9.57 -1.67 8.16
C ALA A 13 -9.09 -0.66 7.10
N ILE A 14 -8.05 -0.99 6.32
CA ILE A 14 -7.62 -0.14 5.21
C ILE A 14 -8.75 0.01 4.18
N ARG A 15 -9.40 -1.09 3.78
CA ARG A 15 -10.54 -1.06 2.85
C ARG A 15 -11.70 -0.24 3.40
N ALA A 16 -12.06 -0.42 4.67
CA ALA A 16 -13.14 0.31 5.32
C ALA A 16 -12.84 1.82 5.43
N PHE A 17 -11.61 2.17 5.80
CA PHE A 17 -11.16 3.55 5.94
C PHE A 17 -11.11 4.28 4.60
N THR A 18 -10.56 3.64 3.57
CA THR A 18 -10.32 4.25 2.26
C THR A 18 -11.50 4.09 1.29
N ARG A 19 -12.48 3.23 1.63
CA ARG A 19 -13.60 2.81 0.79
C ARG A 19 -13.11 2.29 -0.57
N THR A 20 -12.07 1.47 -0.52
CA THR A 20 -11.48 0.86 -1.70
C THR A 20 -12.47 -0.12 -2.34
N MET A 21 -12.63 -0.02 -3.66
CA MET A 21 -13.56 -0.86 -4.44
C MET A 21 -12.87 -2.08 -5.07
N VAL A 22 -11.59 -1.95 -5.40
CA VAL A 22 -10.80 -3.02 -6.02
C VAL A 22 -9.65 -3.39 -5.11
N ASP A 23 -9.52 -4.67 -4.79
CA ASP A 23 -8.40 -5.16 -4.00
C ASP A 23 -7.53 -6.09 -4.85
N SER A 24 -6.30 -5.65 -5.09
CA SER A 24 -5.27 -6.40 -5.82
C SER A 24 -4.02 -6.62 -4.96
N LEU A 25 -4.14 -6.39 -3.65
CA LEU A 25 -3.07 -6.50 -2.68
C LEU A 25 -2.71 -7.96 -2.39
N GLY A 26 -3.69 -8.87 -2.45
CA GLY A 26 -3.53 -10.25 -1.98
C GLY A 26 -3.71 -10.36 -0.47
N ASN A 27 -2.84 -11.11 0.21
CA ASN A 27 -2.84 -11.26 1.67
C ASN A 27 -1.88 -10.24 2.31
N LEU A 28 -2.40 -9.32 3.12
CA LEU A 28 -1.57 -8.42 3.92
C LEU A 28 -1.20 -9.09 5.24
N GLU A 29 0.11 -9.21 5.51
CA GLU A 29 0.57 -9.64 6.82
C GLU A 29 0.16 -8.61 7.90
N PRO A 30 -0.20 -9.06 9.11
CA PRO A 30 -0.75 -8.18 10.16
C PRO A 30 0.22 -7.09 10.63
N SER A 31 1.53 -7.30 10.46
CA SER A 31 2.57 -6.32 10.72
C SER A 31 3.65 -6.44 9.65
N ILE A 32 3.90 -5.36 8.90
CA ILE A 32 5.00 -5.30 7.92
C ILE A 32 5.90 -4.11 8.17
N ASP A 33 7.21 -4.37 8.23
CA ASP A 33 8.23 -3.33 8.24
C ASP A 33 8.58 -2.95 6.81
N VAL A 34 8.28 -1.70 6.45
CA VAL A 34 8.48 -1.19 5.10
C VAL A 34 9.75 -0.35 5.05
N TYR A 35 10.73 -0.86 4.31
CA TYR A 35 12.00 -0.20 3.97
C TYR A 35 11.93 0.39 2.56
N PRO A 36 12.80 1.33 2.19
CA PRO A 36 12.86 1.84 0.83
C PRO A 36 13.13 0.66 -0.10
N ASP A 37 12.55 0.69 -1.30
CA ASP A 37 12.63 -0.38 -2.29
C ASP A 37 11.82 -1.65 -1.98
N HIS A 38 11.17 -1.76 -0.82
CA HIS A 38 10.28 -2.88 -0.50
C HIS A 38 8.86 -2.69 -1.02
N MET A 39 8.11 -3.79 -1.13
CA MET A 39 6.69 -3.76 -1.49
C MET A 39 5.87 -3.25 -0.30
N ALA A 40 5.00 -2.29 -0.57
CA ALA A 40 4.15 -1.64 0.41
C ALA A 40 2.71 -1.53 -0.11
N PRO A 41 1.70 -1.72 0.77
CA PRO A 41 0.31 -1.48 0.42
C PRO A 41 0.07 0.01 0.20
N ILE A 42 -0.53 0.35 -0.96
CA ILE A 42 -1.01 1.71 -1.23
C ILE A 42 -2.44 1.67 -1.74
N VAL A 43 -3.17 2.76 -1.50
CA VAL A 43 -4.43 3.02 -2.18
C VAL A 43 -4.17 4.00 -3.32
N ARG A 44 -4.42 3.56 -4.55
CA ARG A 44 -4.28 4.37 -5.77
C ARG A 44 -5.64 4.59 -6.43
N ASN A 45 -5.76 5.68 -7.18
CA ASN A 45 -6.93 5.93 -8.01
C ASN A 45 -6.69 5.30 -9.39
N THR A 46 -7.61 4.45 -9.82
CA THR A 46 -7.66 3.86 -11.17
C THR A 46 -8.96 4.31 -11.85
N PRO A 47 -9.08 4.21 -13.19
CA PRO A 47 -10.33 4.53 -13.87
C PRO A 47 -11.52 3.66 -13.42
N ALA A 48 -11.27 2.49 -12.82
CA ALA A 48 -12.29 1.61 -12.26
C ALA A 48 -12.67 1.97 -10.80
N GLY A 49 -11.91 2.85 -10.13
CA GLY A 49 -12.16 3.28 -8.76
C GLY A 49 -10.90 3.32 -7.90
N ARG A 50 -11.09 3.36 -6.58
CA ARG A 50 -9.98 3.24 -5.62
C ARG A 50 -9.53 1.78 -5.55
N GLU A 51 -8.25 1.55 -5.73
CA GLU A 51 -7.63 0.24 -5.70
C GLU A 51 -6.57 0.14 -4.60
N LEU A 52 -6.65 -0.91 -3.78
CA LEU A 52 -5.63 -1.27 -2.81
C LEU A 52 -4.69 -2.27 -3.48
N ALA A 53 -3.45 -1.84 -3.73
CA ALA A 53 -2.45 -2.58 -4.47
C ALA A 53 -1.09 -2.54 -3.76
N SER A 54 -0.27 -3.56 -4.00
CA SER A 54 1.08 -3.64 -3.45
C SER A 54 2.05 -3.08 -4.48
N VAL A 55 2.84 -2.07 -4.12
CA VAL A 55 3.81 -1.42 -5.02
C VAL A 55 5.15 -1.22 -4.32
N ARG A 56 6.22 -1.07 -5.11
CA ARG A 56 7.54 -0.74 -4.58
C ARG A 56 7.57 0.67 -4.02
N TRP A 57 8.06 0.83 -2.79
CA TRP A 57 8.32 2.13 -2.17
C TRP A 57 9.62 2.74 -2.70
N GLY A 58 9.54 3.27 -3.92
CA GLY A 58 10.64 3.95 -4.60
C GLY A 58 10.15 4.59 -5.88
N LEU A 59 10.01 5.92 -5.88
CA LEU A 59 9.65 6.65 -7.10
C LEU A 59 10.84 6.67 -8.07
N PRO A 60 10.59 6.64 -9.39
CA PRO A 60 11.66 6.77 -10.37
C PRO A 60 12.33 8.15 -10.24
N SER A 61 13.66 8.16 -10.26
CA SER A 61 14.42 9.40 -10.31
C SER A 61 14.17 10.10 -11.64
N SER A 62 13.88 11.40 -11.60
CA SER A 62 13.86 12.23 -12.81
C SER A 62 15.28 12.28 -13.37
N ARG A 63 15.44 11.83 -14.62
CA ARG A 63 16.71 11.98 -15.35
C ARG A 63 16.88 13.42 -15.83
#